data_AF-A0A7C7DJF9-F1
#
_entry.id   AF-A0A7C7DJF9-F1
#
_cell.length_a   1.000
_cell.length_b   1.000
_cell.length_c   1.000
_cell.angle_alpha   90.00
_cell.angle_beta   90.00
_cell.angle_gamma   90.00
#
_symmetry.space_group_name_H-M   'P 1'
#
loop_
_entity.id
_entity.type
_entity.pdbx_description
1 polymer ?
#
loop_
_entity_poly.entity_id
_entity_poly.type
_entity_poly.pdbx_seq_one_letter_code
_entity_poly.pdbx_strand_id
1 'polypeptide(L)'
;MISAISTLNLIGVRSSLSGSKTNPESQHHAEKDVLKMLRETGAVLEGHFKLSSGRHSDFYIQCALALQHPEVGEALGRSLAALYATGVKSGGADSPVDVVIGPALGGILVSYEVARALGVRSLFAERQGTELTLRRGFAMKRGERVLVVEDVITTGGSVREVISLVRDAEAVVVGVGCIVDRSGGRGRFDVPVFSLVSVEARDYDPVSCPLCAMGIPLTKPGSRPDAV
;
A
#
# COMPACT_ATOMS: atom_id res chain seq x y z
N MET A 1 24.59 -32.20 10.90
CA MET A 1 25.05 -30.84 11.25
C MET A 1 24.54 -29.87 10.19
N ILE A 2 23.32 -29.37 10.36
CA ILE A 2 22.79 -28.29 9.53
C ILE A 2 23.06 -27.02 10.31
N SER A 3 24.17 -26.37 9.98
CA SER A 3 24.58 -25.12 10.62
C SER A 3 23.66 -24.00 10.15
N ALA A 4 23.12 -23.28 11.12
CA ALA A 4 22.31 -22.10 10.94
C ALA A 4 23.03 -21.07 10.05
N ILE A 5 22.43 -20.76 8.90
CA ILE A 5 22.75 -19.52 8.20
C ILE A 5 22.04 -18.41 8.99
N SER A 6 22.86 -17.76 9.80
CA SER A 6 22.59 -16.53 10.52
C SER A 6 21.96 -15.48 9.60
N THR A 7 20.71 -15.13 9.88
CA THR A 7 20.09 -13.80 9.76
C THR A 7 20.85 -12.78 8.91
N LEU A 8 20.66 -12.82 7.59
CA LEU A 8 20.83 -11.63 6.78
C LEU A 8 19.67 -10.66 7.08
N ASN A 9 20.02 -9.45 7.53
CA ASN A 9 19.17 -8.27 7.43
C ASN A 9 18.77 -8.06 5.95
N LEU A 10 17.65 -8.67 5.51
CA LEU A 10 17.26 -8.71 4.09
C LEU A 10 16.24 -7.64 3.69
N ILE A 11 15.66 -6.91 4.65
CA ILE A 11 14.73 -5.81 4.36
C ILE A 11 15.43 -4.49 4.67
N GLY A 12 15.89 -3.81 3.64
CA GLY A 12 16.33 -2.42 3.74
C GLY A 12 15.13 -1.53 4.03
N VAL A 13 14.83 -1.30 5.30
CA VAL A 13 13.88 -0.26 5.72
C VAL A 13 14.61 1.07 5.59
N ARG A 14 14.18 1.91 4.65
CA ARG A 14 14.62 3.31 4.57
C ARG A 14 13.48 4.20 5.00
N SER A 15 13.75 5.16 5.88
CA SER A 15 12.83 6.26 6.14
C SER A 15 12.77 7.13 4.89
N SER A 16 11.63 7.12 4.20
CA SER A 16 11.42 7.99 3.05
C SER A 16 11.13 9.40 3.57
N LEU A 17 12.17 10.21 3.71
CA LEU A 17 12.05 11.64 3.98
C LEU A 17 11.41 12.32 2.76
N SER A 18 10.11 12.59 2.84
CA SER A 18 9.52 13.78 2.24
C SER A 18 8.29 14.22 3.02
N GLY A 19 8.49 15.16 3.95
CA GLY A 19 7.45 16.16 4.26
C GLY A 19 6.86 16.25 5.66
N SER A 20 7.15 15.38 6.64
CA SER A 20 6.58 15.52 7.99
C SER A 20 7.62 15.82 9.06
N LYS A 21 7.40 16.90 9.83
CA LYS A 21 8.19 17.27 11.02
C LYS A 21 7.72 16.48 12.24
N THR A 22 7.79 15.16 12.15
CA THR A 22 7.49 14.22 13.24
C THR A 22 8.81 13.72 13.82
N ASN A 23 8.83 13.39 15.12
CA ASN A 23 10.04 12.90 15.79
C ASN A 23 10.54 11.61 15.08
N PRO A 24 11.77 11.56 14.56
CA PRO A 24 12.28 10.40 13.82
C PRO A 24 12.28 9.09 14.63
N GLU A 25 12.39 9.17 15.96
CA GLU A 25 12.34 7.99 16.83
C GLU A 25 10.94 7.36 16.90
N SER A 26 9.88 8.17 17.06
CA SER A 26 8.52 7.65 17.19
C SER A 26 7.99 7.07 15.87
N GLN A 27 8.40 7.64 14.73
CA GLN A 27 8.09 7.08 13.41
C GLN A 27 8.79 5.73 13.18
N HIS A 28 10.05 5.63 13.57
CA HIS A 28 10.83 4.40 13.43
C HIS A 28 10.27 3.25 14.29
N HIS A 29 9.67 3.56 15.44
CA HIS A 29 8.95 2.56 16.25
C HIS A 29 7.65 2.10 15.59
N ALA A 30 6.82 3.02 15.06
CA ALA A 30 5.58 2.68 14.38
C ALA A 30 5.81 1.83 13.12
N GLU A 31 6.84 2.14 12.33
CA GLU A 31 7.24 1.35 11.15
C GLU A 31 7.65 -0.08 11.54
N LYS A 32 8.39 -0.23 12.65
CA LYS A 32 8.80 -1.55 13.17
C LYS A 32 7.61 -2.39 13.61
N ASP A 33 6.63 -1.78 14.26
CA ASP A 33 5.42 -2.47 14.71
C ASP A 33 4.57 -2.95 13.53
N VAL A 34 4.46 -2.15 12.46
CA VAL A 34 3.75 -2.53 11.23
C VAL A 34 4.44 -3.70 10.54
N LEU A 35 5.76 -3.64 10.36
CA LEU A 35 6.52 -4.75 9.78
C LEU A 35 6.43 -6.03 10.63
N LYS A 36 6.40 -5.89 11.96
CA LYS A 36 6.20 -7.01 12.86
C LYS A 36 4.82 -7.64 12.65
N MET A 37 3.75 -6.86 12.64
CA MET A 37 2.39 -7.36 12.36
C MET A 37 2.31 -8.09 11.00
N LEU A 38 2.92 -7.53 9.96
CA LEU A 38 2.96 -8.17 8.63
C LEU A 38 3.73 -9.50 8.64
N ARG A 39 4.82 -9.62 9.42
CA ARG A 39 5.57 -10.88 9.54
C ARG A 39 4.81 -11.93 10.35
N GLU A 40 4.23 -11.54 11.49
CA GLU A 40 3.52 -12.45 12.40
C GLU A 40 2.26 -13.05 11.76
N THR A 41 1.62 -12.31 10.86
CA THR A 41 0.48 -12.79 10.06
C THR A 41 0.88 -13.59 8.81
N GLY A 42 2.18 -13.76 8.56
CA GLY A 42 2.68 -14.42 7.34
C GLY A 42 2.47 -13.62 6.06
N ALA A 43 2.12 -12.32 6.15
CA ALA A 43 1.94 -11.45 5.00
C ALA A 43 3.26 -11.13 4.28
N VAL A 44 4.42 -11.29 4.96
CA VAL A 44 5.74 -11.23 4.32
C VAL A 44 6.18 -12.63 3.91
N LEU A 45 6.21 -12.89 2.60
CA LEU A 45 6.59 -14.17 2.02
C LEU A 45 8.01 -14.09 1.47
N GLU A 46 8.86 -15.07 1.81
CA GLU A 46 10.21 -15.23 1.26
C GLU A 46 10.21 -16.39 0.26
N GLY A 47 10.96 -16.26 -0.84
CA GLY A 47 10.96 -17.26 -1.91
C GLY A 47 11.45 -16.68 -3.23
N HIS A 48 10.83 -17.10 -4.34
CA HIS A 48 11.15 -16.60 -5.67
C HIS A 48 9.86 -16.26 -6.40
N PHE A 49 9.60 -14.96 -6.56
CA PHE A 49 8.31 -14.45 -7.03
C PHE A 49 8.44 -13.68 -8.33
N LYS A 50 7.56 -13.96 -9.30
CA LYS A 50 7.35 -13.13 -10.49
C LYS A 50 6.42 -11.98 -10.15
N LEU A 51 6.93 -10.74 -10.21
CA LEU A 51 6.14 -9.53 -9.97
C LEU A 51 5.30 -9.17 -11.20
N SER A 52 4.31 -8.30 -11.03
CA SER A 52 3.48 -7.78 -12.14
C SER A 52 4.28 -7.00 -13.19
N SER A 53 5.47 -6.51 -12.84
CA SER A 53 6.43 -5.90 -13.79
C SER A 53 7.17 -6.92 -14.65
N GLY A 54 6.99 -8.22 -14.40
CA GLY A 54 7.77 -9.30 -15.01
C GLY A 54 9.11 -9.56 -14.30
N ARG A 55 9.59 -8.65 -13.45
CA ARG A 55 10.82 -8.83 -12.67
C ARG A 55 10.65 -9.88 -11.58
N HIS A 56 11.76 -10.50 -11.17
CA HIS A 56 11.75 -11.50 -10.10
C HIS A 56 12.12 -10.86 -8.77
N SER A 57 11.65 -11.41 -7.66
CA SER A 57 11.87 -10.88 -6.30
C SER A 57 12.08 -12.01 -5.31
N ASP A 58 12.97 -11.79 -4.34
CA ASP A 58 13.22 -12.73 -3.23
C ASP A 58 12.14 -12.69 -2.13
N PHE A 59 11.29 -11.67 -2.16
CA PHE A 59 10.10 -11.60 -1.29
C PHE A 59 8.85 -11.05 -2.00
N TYR A 60 7.70 -11.32 -1.40
CA TYR A 60 6.40 -10.78 -1.78
C TYR A 60 5.61 -10.39 -0.52
N ILE A 61 4.82 -9.32 -0.60
CA ILE A 61 3.94 -8.91 0.49
C ILE A 61 2.50 -9.15 0.08
N GLN A 62 1.83 -10.06 0.79
CA GLN A 62 0.43 -10.41 0.59
C GLN A 62 -0.40 -9.83 1.74
N CYS A 63 -0.76 -8.55 1.65
CA CYS A 63 -1.51 -7.86 2.71
C CYS A 63 -2.85 -8.51 3.04
N ALA A 64 -3.45 -9.28 2.12
CA ALA A 64 -4.64 -10.08 2.41
C ALA A 64 -4.45 -11.05 3.60
N LEU A 65 -3.25 -11.61 3.79
CA LEU A 65 -2.95 -12.49 4.93
C LEU A 65 -2.92 -11.74 6.26
N ALA A 66 -2.58 -10.44 6.26
CA ALA A 66 -2.70 -9.59 7.44
C ALA A 66 -4.14 -9.13 7.65
N LEU A 67 -4.78 -8.65 6.57
CA LEU A 67 -6.11 -8.04 6.61
C LEU A 67 -7.25 -9.05 6.84
N GLN A 68 -7.00 -10.35 6.72
CA GLN A 68 -7.96 -11.39 7.14
C GLN A 68 -8.20 -11.40 8.67
N HIS A 69 -7.29 -10.79 9.45
CA HIS A 69 -7.36 -10.64 10.89
C HIS A 69 -7.95 -9.26 11.22
N PRO A 70 -9.23 -9.14 11.64
CA PRO A 70 -9.89 -7.84 11.80
C PRO A 70 -9.17 -6.89 12.76
N GLU A 71 -8.58 -7.41 13.84
CA GLU A 71 -7.81 -6.65 14.81
C GLU A 71 -6.52 -6.04 14.21
N VAL A 72 -5.91 -6.74 13.25
CA VAL A 72 -4.74 -6.24 12.52
C VAL A 72 -5.18 -5.19 11.50
N GLY A 73 -6.25 -5.44 10.75
CA GLY A 73 -6.84 -4.46 9.83
C GLY A 73 -7.20 -3.16 10.55
N GLU A 74 -7.83 -3.26 11.72
CA GLU A 74 -8.17 -2.15 12.59
C GLU A 74 -6.95 -1.34 13.06
N ALA A 75 -5.91 -2.03 13.52
CA ALA A 75 -4.67 -1.39 13.95
C ALA A 75 -4.01 -0.63 12.79
N LEU A 76 -3.91 -1.25 11.61
CA LEU A 76 -3.35 -0.63 10.41
C LEU A 76 -4.18 0.56 9.93
N GLY A 77 -5.50 0.45 9.89
CA GLY A 77 -6.40 1.53 9.51
C GLY A 77 -6.28 2.74 10.44
N ARG A 78 -6.25 2.53 11.76
CA ARG A 78 -5.99 3.60 12.74
C ARG A 78 -4.63 4.24 12.55
N SER A 79 -3.57 3.45 12.36
CA SER A 79 -2.23 3.98 12.15
C SER A 79 -2.17 4.86 10.89
N LEU A 80 -2.81 4.45 9.80
CA LEU A 80 -2.80 5.21 8.56
C LEU A 80 -3.64 6.49 8.67
N ALA A 81 -4.80 6.44 9.35
CA ALA A 81 -5.61 7.62 9.67
C ALA A 81 -4.84 8.63 10.54
N ALA A 82 -4.12 8.15 11.56
CA ALA A 82 -3.28 9.00 12.41
C ALA A 82 -2.10 9.60 11.65
N LEU A 83 -1.47 8.82 10.76
CA LEU A 83 -0.39 9.30 9.90
C LEU A 83 -0.87 10.43 8.97
N TYR A 84 -2.03 10.25 8.34
CA TYR A 84 -2.66 11.31 7.54
C TYR A 84 -2.91 12.57 8.39
N ALA A 85 -3.58 12.43 9.54
CA ALA A 85 -3.93 13.56 10.39
C ALA A 85 -2.72 14.35 10.92
N THR A 86 -1.61 13.67 11.20
CA THR A 86 -0.37 14.30 11.67
C THR A 86 0.44 14.93 10.53
N GLY A 87 0.48 14.28 9.38
CA GLY A 87 1.17 14.80 8.19
C GLY A 87 0.54 16.07 7.63
N VAL A 88 -0.80 16.12 7.58
CA VAL A 88 -1.55 17.31 7.14
C VAL A 88 -1.32 18.50 8.06
N LYS A 89 -1.37 18.30 9.39
CA LYS A 89 -1.06 19.34 10.39
C LYS A 89 0.36 19.88 10.25
N SER A 90 1.33 19.01 9.97
CA SER A 90 2.73 19.38 9.79
C SER A 90 2.97 20.25 8.53
N GLY A 91 2.10 20.10 7.53
CA GLY A 91 2.09 20.91 6.30
C GLY A 91 1.33 22.24 6.41
N GLY A 92 0.79 22.58 7.59
CA GLY A 92 0.06 23.83 7.81
C GLY A 92 -1.33 23.90 7.17
N ALA A 93 -1.84 22.79 6.63
CA ALA A 93 -3.18 22.71 6.09
C ALA A 93 -4.10 22.01 7.09
N ASP A 94 -5.34 22.49 7.23
CA ASP A 94 -6.42 21.69 7.78
C ASP A 94 -7.10 21.03 6.58
N SER A 95 -6.91 19.72 6.40
CA SER A 95 -7.51 18.99 5.29
C SER A 95 -8.38 17.85 5.82
N PRO A 96 -9.64 18.15 6.19
CA PRO A 96 -10.57 17.12 6.61
C PRO A 96 -10.87 16.17 5.45
N VAL A 97 -11.10 14.91 5.77
CA VAL A 97 -11.55 13.89 4.82
C VAL A 97 -13.05 13.77 4.94
N ASP A 98 -13.77 13.69 3.83
CA ASP A 98 -15.22 13.43 3.81
C ASP A 98 -15.53 11.97 3.43
N VAL A 99 -14.64 11.36 2.64
CA VAL A 99 -14.76 9.98 2.16
C VAL A 99 -13.39 9.36 1.93
N VAL A 100 -13.28 8.06 2.23
CA VAL A 100 -12.10 7.25 1.88
C VAL A 100 -12.47 6.29 0.76
N ILE A 101 -11.60 6.13 -0.22
CA ILE A 101 -11.82 5.21 -1.34
C ILE A 101 -10.57 4.37 -1.62
N GLY A 102 -10.76 3.08 -1.91
CA GLY A 102 -9.70 2.21 -2.39
C GLY A 102 -10.08 1.44 -3.66
N PRO A 103 -9.11 1.03 -4.48
CA PRO A 103 -9.37 0.15 -5.61
C PRO A 103 -9.60 -1.30 -5.13
N ALA A 104 -10.59 -1.96 -5.72
CA ALA A 104 -10.86 -3.37 -5.46
C ALA A 104 -9.80 -4.27 -6.12
N LEU A 105 -9.39 -5.37 -5.48
CA LEU A 105 -9.88 -5.88 -4.19
C LEU A 105 -9.06 -5.39 -2.99
N GLY A 106 -7.74 -5.18 -3.15
CA GLY A 106 -6.80 -4.93 -2.04
C GLY A 106 -7.14 -3.72 -1.18
N GLY A 107 -7.62 -2.65 -1.80
CA GLY A 107 -7.96 -1.40 -1.12
C GLY A 107 -9.28 -1.43 -0.34
N ILE A 108 -10.15 -2.45 -0.50
CA ILE A 108 -11.50 -2.45 0.11
C ILE A 108 -11.42 -2.44 1.65
N LEU A 109 -10.65 -3.38 2.22
CA LEU A 109 -10.53 -3.48 3.68
C LEU A 109 -9.76 -2.29 4.24
N VAL A 110 -8.76 -1.80 3.52
CA VAL A 110 -7.99 -0.62 3.92
C VAL A 110 -8.86 0.63 3.92
N SER A 111 -9.66 0.87 2.88
CA SER A 111 -10.57 2.01 2.83
C SER A 111 -11.61 1.94 3.93
N TYR A 112 -12.15 0.76 4.21
CA TYR A 112 -13.13 0.55 5.25
C TYR A 112 -12.56 0.88 6.63
N GLU A 113 -11.37 0.35 6.94
CA GLU A 113 -10.73 0.52 8.24
C GLU A 113 -10.26 1.95 8.49
N VAL A 114 -9.71 2.60 7.47
CA VAL A 114 -9.31 4.02 7.56
C VAL A 114 -10.54 4.92 7.68
N ALA A 115 -11.60 4.67 6.91
CA ALA A 115 -12.85 5.42 7.01
C ALA A 115 -13.47 5.30 8.40
N ARG A 116 -13.47 4.08 8.97
CA ARG A 116 -13.94 3.80 10.32
C ARG A 116 -13.16 4.59 11.37
N ALA A 117 -11.83 4.62 11.25
CA ALA A 117 -10.98 5.39 12.16
C ALA A 117 -11.18 6.91 12.04
N LEU A 118 -11.50 7.41 10.85
CA LEU A 118 -11.77 8.83 10.58
C LEU A 118 -13.23 9.24 10.84
N GLY A 119 -14.14 8.29 11.06
CA GLY A 119 -15.56 8.55 11.26
C GLY A 119 -16.29 9.00 9.98
N VAL A 120 -15.85 8.55 8.81
CA VAL A 120 -16.38 8.93 7.50
C VAL A 120 -16.87 7.73 6.70
N ARG A 121 -17.49 7.96 5.54
CA ARG A 121 -17.93 6.87 4.65
C ARG A 121 -16.76 6.26 3.87
N SER A 122 -16.83 4.96 3.62
CA SER A 122 -15.89 4.23 2.75
C SER A 122 -16.56 3.92 1.41
N LEU A 123 -15.80 4.09 0.33
CA LEU A 123 -16.15 3.62 -1.02
C LEU A 123 -15.06 2.67 -1.51
N PHE A 124 -15.36 1.93 -2.58
CA PHE A 124 -14.33 1.28 -3.37
C PHE A 124 -14.69 1.33 -4.85
N ALA A 125 -13.67 1.41 -5.71
CA ALA A 125 -13.85 1.32 -7.15
C ALA A 125 -13.51 -0.11 -7.61
N GLU A 126 -14.34 -0.71 -8.46
CA GLU A 126 -14.13 -2.07 -8.96
C GLU A 126 -13.96 -2.09 -10.47
N ARG A 127 -13.24 -3.10 -10.98
CA ARG A 127 -12.95 -3.23 -12.41
C ARG A 127 -14.20 -3.67 -13.17
N GLN A 128 -14.53 -2.98 -14.26
CA GLN A 128 -15.49 -3.42 -15.26
C GLN A 128 -14.78 -3.48 -16.61
N GLY A 129 -14.45 -4.70 -17.05
CA GLY A 129 -13.56 -4.88 -18.20
C GLY A 129 -12.16 -4.34 -17.89
N THR A 130 -11.70 -3.37 -18.66
CA THR A 130 -10.39 -2.72 -18.51
C THR A 130 -10.42 -1.49 -17.60
N GLU A 131 -11.60 -0.95 -17.32
CA GLU A 131 -11.75 0.32 -16.60
C GLU A 131 -12.07 0.08 -15.13
N LEU A 132 -11.49 0.91 -14.25
CA LEU A 132 -11.88 0.99 -12.86
C LEU A 132 -13.06 1.97 -12.74
N THR A 133 -14.14 1.60 -12.04
CA THR A 133 -15.35 2.44 -11.96
C THR A 133 -16.04 2.34 -10.60
N LEU A 134 -16.87 3.33 -10.27
CA LEU A 134 -17.77 3.29 -9.12
C LEU A 134 -19.03 2.49 -9.46
N ARG A 135 -19.37 1.52 -8.61
CA ARG A 135 -20.58 0.70 -8.75
C ARG A 135 -21.34 0.68 -7.43
N ARG A 136 -22.28 -0.27 -7.26
CA ARG A 136 -23.04 -0.45 -6.00
C ARG A 136 -23.88 0.76 -5.58
N GLY A 137 -24.17 1.69 -6.50
CA GLY A 137 -24.83 2.96 -6.19
C GLY A 137 -23.91 4.00 -5.52
N PHE A 138 -22.59 3.76 -5.50
CA PHE A 138 -21.63 4.72 -5.00
C PHE A 138 -21.55 5.94 -5.89
N ALA A 139 -21.47 7.10 -5.25
CA ALA A 139 -21.23 8.39 -5.88
C ALA A 139 -20.40 9.27 -4.96
N MET A 140 -19.68 10.20 -5.58
CA MET A 140 -18.98 11.31 -4.92
C MET A 140 -19.67 12.61 -5.32
N LYS A 141 -19.68 13.57 -4.41
CA LYS A 141 -20.24 14.90 -4.65
C LYS A 141 -19.13 15.84 -5.11
N ARG A 142 -19.48 16.81 -5.95
CA ARG A 142 -18.59 17.92 -6.29
C ARG A 142 -18.03 18.58 -5.03
N GLY A 143 -16.70 18.76 -4.98
CA GLY A 143 -15.97 19.37 -3.87
C GLY A 143 -15.76 18.46 -2.66
N GLU A 144 -16.25 17.21 -2.67
CA GLU A 144 -16.04 16.27 -1.58
C GLU A 144 -14.55 15.92 -1.45
N ARG A 145 -14.02 15.89 -0.22
CA ARG A 145 -12.59 15.65 0.03
C ARG A 145 -12.33 14.17 0.21
N VAL A 146 -11.51 13.62 -0.67
CA VAL A 146 -11.33 12.18 -0.83
C VAL A 146 -9.91 11.77 -0.49
N LEU A 147 -9.77 10.89 0.49
CA LEU A 147 -8.52 10.18 0.76
C LEU A 147 -8.52 8.88 -0.04
N VAL A 148 -7.55 8.72 -0.93
CA VAL A 148 -7.37 7.47 -1.70
C VAL A 148 -6.45 6.56 -0.92
N VAL A 149 -6.83 5.29 -0.70
CA VAL A 149 -5.99 4.32 0.01
C VAL A 149 -5.84 2.99 -0.72
N GLU A 150 -4.74 2.30 -0.48
CA GLU A 150 -4.42 0.99 -1.05
C GLU A 150 -3.66 0.13 -0.03
N ASP A 151 -3.69 -1.19 -0.18
CA ASP A 151 -2.85 -2.06 0.65
C ASP A 151 -1.36 -1.93 0.30
N VAL A 152 -0.99 -2.13 -0.96
CA VAL A 152 0.38 -2.08 -1.46
C VAL A 152 0.48 -1.20 -2.70
N ILE A 153 1.26 -0.13 -2.62
CA ILE A 153 1.59 0.70 -3.79
C ILE A 153 2.86 0.13 -4.44
N THR A 154 2.73 -0.35 -5.67
CA THR A 154 3.85 -0.77 -6.53
C THR A 154 4.17 0.31 -7.56
N THR A 155 3.55 0.28 -8.75
CA THR A 155 3.69 1.35 -9.74
C THR A 155 2.75 2.53 -9.44
N GLY A 156 1.74 2.33 -8.60
CA GLY A 156 0.65 3.28 -8.33
C GLY A 156 -0.44 3.32 -9.39
N GLY A 157 -0.45 2.39 -10.35
CA GLY A 157 -1.42 2.37 -11.46
C GLY A 157 -2.88 2.43 -11.00
N SER A 158 -3.30 1.50 -10.13
CA SER A 158 -4.68 1.46 -9.60
C SER A 158 -5.05 2.76 -8.87
N VAL A 159 -4.11 3.31 -8.10
CA VAL A 159 -4.31 4.57 -7.37
C VAL A 159 -4.53 5.74 -8.33
N ARG A 160 -3.79 5.80 -9.45
CA ARG A 160 -4.01 6.85 -10.48
C ARG A 160 -5.37 6.73 -11.15
N GLU A 161 -5.85 5.50 -11.40
CA GLU A 161 -7.20 5.28 -11.92
C GLU A 161 -8.25 5.80 -10.92
N VAL A 162 -8.09 5.50 -9.61
CA VAL A 162 -8.99 6.03 -8.57
C VAL A 162 -8.93 7.56 -8.47
N ILE A 163 -7.73 8.15 -8.52
CA ILE A 163 -7.55 9.61 -8.54
C ILE A 163 -8.31 10.24 -9.72
N SER A 164 -8.28 9.59 -10.89
CA SER A 164 -8.99 10.05 -12.07
C SER A 164 -10.50 10.03 -11.83
N LEU A 165 -11.05 8.93 -11.28
CA LEU A 165 -12.47 8.84 -10.90
C LEU A 165 -12.91 9.93 -9.91
N VAL A 166 -12.05 10.26 -8.95
CA VAL A 166 -12.31 11.35 -7.99
C VAL A 166 -12.41 12.69 -8.72
N ARG A 167 -11.48 12.96 -9.63
CA ARG A 167 -11.45 14.21 -10.41
C ARG A 167 -12.61 14.32 -11.39
N ASP A 168 -12.98 13.21 -12.02
CA ASP A 168 -14.12 13.14 -12.96
C ASP A 168 -15.45 13.42 -12.24
N ALA A 169 -15.55 13.09 -10.94
CA ALA A 169 -16.68 13.46 -10.10
C ALA A 169 -16.60 14.90 -9.54
N GLU A 170 -15.64 15.70 -10.00
CA GLU A 170 -15.31 17.04 -9.50
C GLU A 170 -15.03 17.08 -7.98
N ALA A 171 -14.58 15.97 -7.41
CA ALA A 171 -14.17 15.85 -6.02
C ALA A 171 -12.66 16.13 -5.87
N VAL A 172 -12.21 16.35 -4.64
CA VAL A 172 -10.85 16.80 -4.34
C VAL A 172 -10.05 15.68 -3.69
N VAL A 173 -8.99 15.22 -4.35
CA VAL A 173 -8.04 14.28 -3.73
C VAL A 173 -7.19 15.03 -2.72
N VAL A 174 -7.29 14.66 -1.43
CA VAL A 174 -6.53 15.31 -0.34
C VAL A 174 -5.24 14.56 0.03
N GLY A 175 -5.11 13.32 -0.41
CA GLY A 175 -3.89 12.53 -0.22
C GLY A 175 -4.05 11.09 -0.70
N VAL A 176 -2.92 10.37 -0.66
CA VAL A 176 -2.84 8.93 -0.93
C VAL A 176 -2.26 8.24 0.29
N GLY A 177 -2.92 7.20 0.80
CA GLY A 177 -2.44 6.37 1.90
C GLY A 177 -2.15 4.93 1.46
N CYS A 178 -1.14 4.28 2.03
CA CYS A 178 -0.98 2.84 1.92
C CYS A 178 -0.37 2.18 3.14
N ILE A 179 -0.59 0.87 3.28
CA ILE A 179 0.10 0.07 4.30
C ILE A 179 1.56 -0.08 3.86
N VAL A 180 1.80 -0.49 2.62
CA VAL A 180 3.16 -0.74 2.12
C VAL A 180 3.43 0.05 0.84
N ASP A 181 4.47 0.88 0.85
CA ASP A 181 5.05 1.44 -0.37
C ASP A 181 6.23 0.58 -0.86
N ARG A 182 6.07 -0.03 -2.03
CA ARG A 182 7.13 -0.78 -2.76
C ARG A 182 7.55 -0.07 -4.04
N SER A 183 7.15 1.18 -4.23
CA SER A 183 7.34 1.88 -5.48
C SER A 183 8.77 2.33 -5.73
N GLY A 184 9.62 2.35 -4.69
CA GLY A 184 10.98 2.90 -4.78
C GLY A 184 10.98 4.37 -5.20
N GLY A 185 9.94 5.13 -4.82
CA GLY A 185 9.77 6.53 -5.22
C GLY A 185 9.22 6.74 -6.64
N ARG A 186 8.81 5.68 -7.35
CA ARG A 186 8.09 5.78 -8.64
C ARG A 186 6.58 6.02 -8.46
N GLY A 187 6.05 5.73 -7.27
CA GLY A 187 4.66 5.95 -6.88
C GLY A 187 4.40 7.40 -6.47
N ARG A 188 4.92 8.36 -7.26
CA ARG A 188 4.68 9.78 -7.01
C ARG A 188 3.32 10.17 -7.57
N PHE A 189 2.60 10.94 -6.76
CA PHE A 189 1.34 11.57 -7.10
C PHE A 189 1.51 13.08 -6.91
N ASP A 190 0.59 13.86 -7.48
CA ASP A 190 0.52 15.32 -7.32
C ASP A 190 -0.15 15.74 -6.00
N VAL A 191 -0.32 14.79 -5.09
CA VAL A 191 -0.89 14.96 -3.74
C VAL A 191 0.02 14.30 -2.70
N PRO A 192 -0.09 14.66 -1.41
CA PRO A 192 0.69 14.03 -0.34
C PRO A 192 0.50 12.51 -0.29
N VAL A 193 1.59 11.79 0.02
CA VAL A 193 1.59 10.32 0.12
C VAL A 193 1.99 9.91 1.53
N PHE A 194 1.23 8.99 2.10
CA PHE A 194 1.39 8.49 3.46
C PHE A 194 1.51 6.96 3.41
N SER A 195 2.69 6.43 3.77
CA SER A 195 2.92 4.98 3.83
C SER A 195 3.28 4.57 5.25
N LEU A 196 2.66 3.51 5.78
CA LEU A 196 3.03 2.97 7.09
C LEU A 196 4.41 2.30 7.09
N VAL A 197 4.79 1.70 5.98
CA VAL A 197 6.13 1.16 5.76
C VAL A 197 6.54 1.34 4.31
N SER A 198 7.79 1.73 4.08
CA SER A 198 8.43 1.66 2.77
C SER A 198 9.40 0.48 2.72
N VAL A 199 9.25 -0.36 1.69
CA VAL A 199 10.10 -1.53 1.48
C VAL A 199 10.78 -1.43 0.12
N GLU A 200 12.10 -1.35 0.14
CA GLU A 200 12.90 -1.44 -1.08
C GLU A 200 12.99 -2.91 -1.50
N ALA A 201 12.27 -3.27 -2.57
CA ALA A 201 12.33 -4.60 -3.11
C ALA A 201 13.60 -4.79 -3.93
N ARG A 202 14.45 -5.75 -3.54
CA ARG A 202 15.44 -6.28 -4.47
C ARG A 202 14.67 -7.04 -5.54
N ASP A 203 14.70 -6.50 -6.75
CA ASP A 203 14.16 -7.17 -7.90
C ASP A 203 15.28 -7.46 -8.91
N TYR A 204 15.11 -8.56 -9.63
CA TYR A 204 16.09 -9.10 -10.54
C TYR A 204 15.52 -9.09 -11.96
N ASP A 205 16.38 -8.78 -12.93
CA ASP A 205 16.08 -9.08 -14.32
C ASP A 205 15.93 -10.61 -14.47
N PRO A 206 14.87 -11.13 -15.13
CA PRO A 206 14.68 -12.57 -15.29
C PRO A 206 15.87 -13.28 -15.94
N VAL A 207 16.59 -12.61 -16.84
CA VAL A 207 17.76 -13.17 -17.55
C VAL A 207 18.96 -13.30 -16.62
N SER A 208 19.11 -12.40 -15.65
CA SER A 208 20.24 -12.38 -14.70
C SER A 208 19.81 -12.68 -13.26
N CYS A 209 18.72 -13.42 -13.06
CA CYS A 209 18.15 -13.64 -11.75
C CYS A 209 18.97 -14.70 -10.97
N PRO A 210 19.52 -14.36 -9.78
CA PRO A 210 20.30 -15.32 -8.98
C PRO A 210 19.43 -16.47 -8.46
N LEU A 211 18.16 -16.21 -8.16
CA LEU A 211 17.21 -17.25 -7.70
C LEU A 211 16.91 -18.27 -8.82
N CYS A 212 16.84 -17.81 -10.08
CA CYS A 212 16.78 -18.69 -11.24
C CYS A 212 18.05 -19.54 -11.36
N ALA A 213 19.24 -18.93 -11.23
CA ALA A 213 20.51 -19.64 -11.30
C ALA A 213 20.66 -20.69 -10.18
N MET A 214 20.04 -20.45 -9.02
CA MET A 214 19.98 -21.40 -7.90
C MET A 214 18.90 -22.48 -8.05
N GLY A 215 18.06 -22.43 -9.09
CA GLY A 215 16.98 -23.40 -9.31
C GLY A 215 15.81 -23.29 -8.34
N ILE A 216 15.64 -22.16 -7.64
CA ILE A 216 14.51 -21.94 -6.72
C ILE A 216 13.22 -21.81 -7.54
N PRO A 217 12.13 -22.55 -7.23
CA PRO A 217 10.89 -22.51 -8.02
C PRO A 217 10.25 -21.11 -8.08
N LEU A 218 9.93 -20.65 -9.30
CA LEU A 218 9.28 -19.36 -9.52
C LEU A 218 7.77 -19.45 -9.26
N THR A 219 7.26 -18.59 -8.39
CA THR A 219 5.83 -18.47 -8.08
C THR A 219 5.30 -17.14 -8.62
N LYS A 220 4.10 -17.12 -9.21
CA LYS A 220 3.40 -15.88 -9.60
C LYS A 220 2.28 -15.56 -8.60
N PRO A 221 2.51 -14.68 -7.62
CA PRO A 221 1.49 -14.27 -6.67
C PRO A 221 0.53 -13.22 -7.26
N GLY A 222 -0.67 -13.13 -6.69
CA GLY A 222 -1.68 -12.13 -7.04
C GLY A 222 -2.71 -12.61 -8.08
N SER A 223 -3.76 -11.81 -8.26
CA SER A 223 -4.94 -12.17 -9.07
C SER A 223 -4.91 -11.66 -10.51
N ARG A 224 -3.89 -10.90 -10.91
CA ARG A 224 -3.80 -10.36 -12.28
C ARG A 224 -3.30 -11.43 -13.26
N PRO A 225 -3.96 -11.59 -14.43
CA PRO A 225 -3.44 -12.45 -15.50
C PRO A 225 -2.07 -11.95 -15.98
N ASP A 226 -1.31 -12.80 -16.68
CA ASP A 226 -0.06 -12.34 -17.28
C ASP A 226 -0.37 -11.24 -18.30
N ALA A 227 0.54 -10.28 -18.43
CA ALA A 227 0.48 -9.35 -19.56
C ALA A 227 0.61 -10.19 -20.83
N VAL A 228 -0.40 -10.09 -21.70
CA VAL A 228 -0.40 -10.70 -23.04
C VAL A 228 0.56 -9.95 -23.93
#